data_AF-A0A961I7K9-F1
#
_entry.id   AF-A0A961I7K9-F1
#
_cell.length_a   1.000
_cell.length_b   1.000
_cell.length_c   1.000
_cell.angle_alpha   90.00
_cell.angle_beta   90.00
_cell.angle_gamma   90.00
#
_symmetry.space_group_name_H-M   'P 1'
#
loop_
_entity.id
_entity.type
_entity.pdbx_description
1 polymer ?
#
loop_
_entity_poly.entity_id
_entity_poly.type
_entity_poly.pdbx_seq_one_letter_code
_entity_poly.pdbx_strand_id
1 'polypeptide(L)' 'HGIGLLKKDYLHLSRSAVEIDYMRQLKSVFDPAGILNPGKVIPD' A
#
# COMPACT_ATOMS: atom_id res chain seq x y z
N HIS A 1 5.87 -7.29 11.31
CA HIS A 1 5.21 -8.55 10.87
C HIS A 1 3.95 -8.34 10.01
N GLY A 2 3.26 -7.18 10.07
CA GLY A 2 2.44 -6.70 8.94
C GLY A 2 3.28 -6.44 7.67
N ILE A 3 2.74 -5.73 6.69
CA ILE A 3 3.33 -5.67 5.35
C ILE A 3 4.69 -4.94 5.32
N GLY A 4 4.73 -3.67 5.75
CA GLY A 4 5.95 -2.86 5.76
C GLY A 4 6.64 -2.83 4.40
N LEU A 5 7.98 -2.79 4.39
CA LEU A 5 8.77 -2.92 3.16
C LEU A 5 8.92 -4.39 2.75
N LEU A 6 9.30 -5.25 3.70
CA LEU A 6 9.70 -6.64 3.45
C LEU A 6 8.63 -7.50 2.76
N LYS A 7 7.34 -7.26 3.06
CA LYS A 7 6.24 -8.06 2.50
C LYS A 7 5.42 -7.31 1.44
N LYS A 8 5.83 -6.09 1.05
CA LYS A 8 5.09 -5.23 0.10
C LYS A 8 4.74 -5.99 -1.18
N ASP A 9 5.74 -6.62 -1.77
CA ASP A 9 5.62 -7.29 -3.07
C ASP A 9 4.76 -8.56 -2.98
N TYR A 10 4.61 -9.13 -1.78
CA TYR A 10 3.78 -10.30 -1.52
C TYR A 10 2.34 -9.96 -1.11
N LEU A 11 1.95 -8.68 -1.09
CA LEU A 11 0.61 -8.25 -0.65
C LEU A 11 -0.50 -8.93 -1.46
N HIS A 12 -0.28 -9.13 -2.76
CA HIS A 12 -1.20 -9.77 -3.71
C HIS A 12 -1.59 -11.21 -3.33
N LEU A 13 -0.79 -11.89 -2.49
CA LEU A 13 -1.12 -13.22 -1.98
C LEU A 13 -2.28 -13.20 -0.97
N SER A 14 -2.59 -12.04 -0.41
CA SER A 14 -3.60 -11.87 0.65
C SER A 14 -4.66 -10.80 0.38
N ARG A 15 -4.48 -10.01 -0.70
CA ARG A 15 -5.39 -8.95 -1.13
C ARG A 15 -5.59 -9.03 -2.64
N SER A 16 -6.83 -8.85 -3.05
CA SER A 16 -7.19 -8.69 -4.46
C SER A 16 -6.64 -7.38 -5.03
N ALA A 17 -6.51 -7.32 -6.36
CA ALA A 17 -6.11 -6.09 -7.05
C ALA A 17 -7.06 -4.92 -6.75
N VAL A 18 -8.36 -5.20 -6.61
CA VAL A 18 -9.39 -4.19 -6.28
C VAL A 18 -9.19 -3.62 -4.88
N GLU A 19 -8.93 -4.46 -3.87
CA GLU A 19 -8.60 -3.98 -2.53
C GLU A 19 -7.34 -3.11 -2.52
N ILE A 20 -6.29 -3.51 -3.25
CA ILE A 20 -5.04 -2.73 -3.34
C ILE A 20 -5.28 -1.38 -4.02
N ASP A 21 -6.13 -1.32 -5.04
CA ASP A 21 -6.49 -0.06 -5.69
C ASP A 21 -7.22 0.89 -4.73
N TYR A 22 -8.18 0.38 -3.95
CA TYR A 22 -8.82 1.17 -2.91
C TYR A 22 -7.82 1.65 -1.85
N MET A 23 -6.84 0.84 -1.46
CA MET A 23 -5.78 1.28 -0.54
C MET A 23 -4.97 2.45 -1.12
N ARG A 24 -4.66 2.44 -2.43
CA ARG A 24 -3.97 3.56 -3.11
C ARG A 24 -4.83 4.83 -3.11
N GLN A 25 -6.11 4.70 -3.46
CA GLN A 25 -7.04 5.83 -3.45
C GLN A 25 -7.15 6.43 -2.04
N LEU A 26 -7.33 5.60 -1.01
CA LEU A 26 -7.39 6.06 0.38
C LEU A 26 -6.10 6.75 0.81
N LYS A 27 -4.94 6.21 0.42
CA LYS A 27 -3.63 6.82 0.69
C LYS A 27 -3.51 8.21 0.06
N SER A 28 -3.99 8.40 -1.17
CA SER A 28 -3.96 9.71 -1.84
C SER A 28 -4.86 10.76 -1.19
N VAL A 29 -5.98 10.34 -0.58
CA VAL A 29 -6.90 11.26 0.14
C VAL A 29 -6.24 11.80 1.41
N PHE A 30 -5.57 10.93 2.18
CA PHE A 30 -5.01 11.30 3.49
C PHE A 30 -3.53 11.73 3.47
N ASP A 31 -2.78 11.33 2.44
CA ASP A 31 -1.37 11.71 2.26
C ASP A 31 -1.08 12.02 0.78
N PRO A 32 -1.66 13.10 0.24
CA PRO A 32 -1.46 13.48 -1.16
C PRO A 32 0.01 13.84 -1.48
N ALA A 33 0.79 14.22 -0.47
CA ALA A 33 2.21 14.53 -0.62
C ALA A 33 3.12 13.29 -0.47
N GLY A 34 2.57 12.13 -0.09
CA GLY A 34 3.31 10.87 0.02
C GLY A 34 4.39 10.84 1.10
N ILE A 35 4.33 11.73 2.10
CA ILE A 35 5.40 11.88 3.11
C ILE A 35 5.34 10.84 4.22
N LEU A 36 4.18 10.22 4.42
CA LEU A 36 3.97 9.25 5.49
C LEU A 36 4.38 7.86 5.02
N ASN A 37 5.58 7.43 5.41
CA ASN A 37 6.15 6.11 5.13
C ASN A 37 6.22 5.77 3.62
N PRO A 38 6.99 6.55 2.84
CA PRO A 38 7.14 6.32 1.40
C PRO A 38 7.69 4.92 1.11
N GLY A 39 7.17 4.30 0.04
CA GLY A 39 7.63 3.01 -0.47
C GLY A 39 7.28 1.78 0.37
N LYS A 40 6.39 1.90 1.37
CA LYS A 40 5.98 0.79 2.25
C LYS A 40 4.51 0.44 2.05
N VAL A 41 4.15 -0.80 2.41
CA VAL A 41 2.79 -1.34 2.47
C VAL A 41 2.12 -1.55 1.12
N ILE A 42 1.99 -0.52 0.29
CA ILE A 42 1.27 -0.58 -0.99
C ILE A 42 2.31 -0.66 -2.12
N PRO A 43 2.26 -1.69 -2.99
CA PRO A 43 3.12 -1.77 -4.16
C PRO A 43 2.82 -0.66 -5.16
N ASP A 44 3.84 -0.28 -5.93
CA ASP A 44 3.76 0.77 -6.95
C ASP A 44 2.70 0.43 -8.02
#